data_AF-A0A645B567-F1
#
_entry.id   AF-A0A645B567-F1
#
_cell.length_a   1.000
_cell.length_b   1.000
_cell.length_c   1.000
_cell.angle_alpha   90.00
_cell.angle_beta   90.00
_cell.angle_gamma   90.00
#
_symmetry.space_group_name_H-M   'P 1'
#
loop_
_entity.id
_entity.type
_entity.pdbx_description
1 polymer ?
#
loop_
_entity_poly.entity_id
_entity_poly.type
_entity_poly.pdbx_seq_one_letter_code
_entity_poly.pdbx_strand_id
1 'polypeptide(L)'
;MRDSGRGTYVAITDDEAVEAFTLLSRTEGIIPAIESSHAVAQAMKMAPTMGKDQILLINLSGRGDKDVAAIARYTQQLNLIE
;
A
#
# COMPACT_ATOMS: atom_id res chain seq x y z
N MET A 1 -15.52 7.78 15.09
CA MET A 1 -15.56 7.14 13.75
C MET A 1 -15.66 5.63 13.86
N ARG A 2 -14.71 4.96 14.53
CA ARG A 2 -14.80 3.52 14.82
C ARG A 2 -16.00 3.17 15.70
N ASP A 3 -16.14 3.86 16.84
CA ASP A 3 -17.22 3.57 17.81
C ASP A 3 -18.61 3.92 17.30
N SER A 4 -18.68 4.80 16.29
CA SER A 4 -19.91 5.14 15.59
C SER A 4 -20.22 4.20 14.41
N GLY A 5 -19.37 3.22 14.10
CA GLY A 5 -19.53 2.31 12.96
C GLY A 5 -19.39 2.97 11.58
N ARG A 6 -18.90 4.21 11.51
CA ARG A 6 -18.83 5.01 10.26
C ARG A 6 -17.57 4.75 9.44
N GLY A 7 -16.59 4.06 10.01
CA GLY A 7 -15.34 3.71 9.35
C GLY A 7 -14.75 2.45 9.96
N THR A 8 -14.23 1.59 9.09
CA THR A 8 -13.49 0.40 9.47
C THR A 8 -12.00 0.71 9.44
N TYR A 9 -11.29 0.30 10.48
CA TYR A 9 -9.85 0.49 10.61
C TYR A 9 -9.19 -0.88 10.56
N VAL A 10 -8.16 -1.00 9.74
CA VAL A 10 -7.41 -2.22 9.51
C VAL A 10 -5.92 -1.92 9.65
N ALA A 11 -5.16 -2.90 10.09
CA ALA A 11 -3.70 -2.81 10.12
C ALA A 11 -3.13 -3.38 8.81
N ILE A 12 -2.05 -2.76 8.35
CA ILE A 12 -1.22 -3.22 7.23
C ILE A 12 0.21 -3.29 7.76
N THR A 13 0.94 -4.34 7.43
CA THR A 13 2.33 -4.52 7.86
C THR A 13 3.29 -3.76 6.95
N ASP A 14 4.53 -3.57 7.40
CA ASP A 14 5.58 -2.97 6.60
C ASP A 14 5.83 -3.75 5.30
N ASP A 15 5.85 -5.09 5.35
CA ASP A 15 6.00 -5.95 4.17
C ASP A 15 4.88 -5.73 3.14
N GLU A 16 3.64 -5.68 3.59
CA GLU A 16 2.48 -5.44 2.73
C GLU A 16 2.53 -4.03 2.10
N ALA A 17 2.94 -3.02 2.86
CA ALA A 17 3.10 -1.67 2.35
C ALA A 17 4.26 -1.59 1.33
N VAL A 18 5.36 -2.28 1.56
CA VAL A 18 6.51 -2.34 0.64
C VAL A 18 6.15 -3.09 -0.65
N GLU A 19 5.39 -4.18 -0.55
CA GLU A 19 4.86 -4.90 -1.70
C GLU A 19 3.96 -3.98 -2.55
N ALA A 20 3.01 -3.29 -1.91
CA ALA A 20 2.10 -2.37 -2.59
C ALA A 20 2.83 -1.16 -3.21
N PHE A 21 3.84 -0.62 -2.52
CA PHE A 21 4.73 0.41 -3.06
C PHE A 21 5.39 -0.06 -4.36
N THR A 22 5.94 -1.28 -4.33
CA THR A 22 6.67 -1.88 -5.45
C THR A 22 5.73 -2.18 -6.61
N LEU A 23 4.55 -2.72 -6.33
CA LEU A 23 3.53 -3.01 -7.35
C LEU A 23 3.13 -1.74 -8.09
N LEU A 24 2.65 -0.72 -7.36
CA LEU A 24 2.15 0.51 -7.98
C LEU A 24 3.24 1.24 -8.78
N SER A 25 4.48 1.23 -8.27
CA SER A 25 5.64 1.79 -8.98
C SER A 25 5.93 1.05 -10.28
N ARG A 26 5.79 -0.27 -10.31
CA ARG A 26 6.11 -1.10 -11.48
C ARG A 26 5.00 -1.12 -12.52
N THR A 27 3.73 -1.13 -12.10
CA THR A 27 2.60 -1.25 -13.03
C THR A 27 2.13 0.09 -13.55
N GLU A 28 2.08 1.12 -12.70
CA GLU A 28 1.51 2.43 -13.06
C GLU A 28 2.56 3.54 -13.17
N GLY A 29 3.83 3.26 -12.83
CA GLY A 29 4.89 4.27 -12.85
C GLY A 29 4.73 5.37 -11.78
N ILE A 30 3.88 5.13 -10.77
CA ILE A 30 3.64 6.07 -9.67
C ILE A 30 4.47 5.59 -8.49
N ILE A 31 5.33 6.46 -7.94
CA ILE A 31 6.09 6.20 -6.71
C ILE A 31 5.29 6.76 -5.53
N PRO A 32 4.46 5.95 -4.83
CA PRO A 32 3.64 6.45 -3.72
C PRO A 32 4.49 6.71 -2.48
N ALA A 33 4.05 7.64 -1.62
CA ALA A 33 4.57 7.70 -0.26
C ALA A 33 4.32 6.36 0.46
N ILE A 34 5.22 5.95 1.35
CA ILE A 34 5.06 4.66 2.05
C ILE A 34 3.77 4.60 2.88
N GLU A 35 3.32 5.73 3.41
CA GLU A 35 2.03 5.86 4.09
C GLU A 35 0.84 5.68 3.14
N SER A 36 0.96 6.13 1.88
CA SER A 36 -0.06 5.89 0.85
C SER A 36 -0.11 4.42 0.44
N SER A 37 1.04 3.73 0.42
CA SER A 37 1.11 2.31 0.09
C SER A 37 0.33 1.42 1.05
N HIS A 38 0.12 1.85 2.31
CA HIS A 38 -0.77 1.15 3.23
C HIS A 38 -2.21 1.07 2.70
N ALA A 39 -2.73 2.15 2.12
CA ALA A 39 -4.07 2.16 1.54
C ALA A 39 -4.14 1.28 0.27
N VAL A 40 -3.08 1.27 -0.53
CA VAL A 40 -2.97 0.43 -1.73
C VAL A 40 -2.91 -1.05 -1.35
N ALA A 41 -2.16 -1.42 -0.31
CA ALA A 41 -2.10 -2.78 0.21
C ALA A 41 -3.47 -3.27 0.67
N GLN A 42 -4.23 -2.42 1.39
CA GLN A 42 -5.60 -2.77 1.76
C GLN A 42 -6.51 -2.90 0.53
N ALA A 43 -6.33 -2.06 -0.49
CA ALA A 43 -7.07 -2.18 -1.73
C ALA A 43 -6.77 -3.48 -2.48
N MET A 44 -5.50 -3.93 -2.51
CA MET A 44 -5.11 -5.22 -3.10
C MET A 44 -5.79 -6.39 -2.41
N LYS A 45 -6.00 -6.33 -1.09
CA LYS A 45 -6.77 -7.33 -0.33
C LYS A 45 -8.27 -7.26 -0.61
N MET A 46 -8.82 -6.06 -0.76
CA MET A 46 -10.26 -5.84 -0.87
C MET A 46 -10.79 -6.09 -2.28
N ALA A 47 -10.08 -5.60 -3.31
CA ALA A 47 -10.53 -5.65 -4.70
C ALA A 47 -10.92 -7.06 -5.20
N PRO A 48 -10.20 -8.15 -4.86
CA PRO A 48 -10.59 -9.51 -5.26
C PRO A 48 -11.93 -9.99 -4.68
N THR A 49 -12.41 -9.35 -3.62
CA THR A 49 -13.70 -9.68 -2.96
C THR A 49 -14.86 -8.83 -3.47
N MET A 50 -14.58 -7.83 -4.31
CA MET A 50 -15.58 -6.93 -4.89
C MET A 50 -16.12 -7.45 -6.22
N GLY A 51 -17.33 -7.03 -6.59
CA GLY A 51 -17.87 -7.24 -7.93
C GLY A 51 -17.12 -6.41 -8.97
N LYS A 52 -17.05 -6.91 -10.21
CA LYS A 52 -16.26 -6.28 -11.30
C LYS A 52 -16.65 -4.83 -11.61
N ASP A 53 -17.90 -4.45 -11.39
CA ASP A 53 -18.42 -3.11 -11.68
C ASP A 53 -18.36 -2.16 -10.46
N GLN A 54 -17.88 -2.64 -9.31
CA GLN A 54 -17.73 -1.80 -8.12
C GLN A 54 -16.47 -0.95 -8.23
N ILE A 55 -16.58 0.32 -7.82
CA ILE A 55 -15.48 1.28 -7.87
C ILE A 55 -14.85 1.42 -6.49
N LEU A 56 -13.52 1.33 -6.43
CA LEU A 56 -12.73 1.62 -5.23
C LEU A 56 -11.97 2.93 -5.40
N LEU A 57 -12.25 3.89 -4.51
CA LEU A 57 -11.51 5.15 -4.45
C LEU A 57 -10.42 5.05 -3.39
N ILE A 58 -9.17 5.27 -3.80
CA ILE A 58 -7.99 5.24 -2.94
C ILE A 58 -7.40 6.66 -2.88
N ASN A 59 -7.10 7.13 -1.67
CA ASN A 59 -6.40 8.39 -1.48
C ASN A 59 -4.88 8.15 -1.49
N LEU A 60 -4.19 8.62 -2.54
CA LEU A 60 -2.72 8.71 -2.56
C LEU A 60 -2.31 10.05 -1.94
N SER A 61 -2.07 10.02 -0.63
CA SER A 61 -1.81 11.21 0.18
C SER A 61 -0.49 11.91 -0.14
N GLY A 62 0.47 11.22 -0.78
CA GLY A 62 1.76 11.80 -1.11
C GLY A 62 2.59 10.96 -2.08
N ARG A 63 3.75 11.53 -2.44
CA ARG A 63 4.76 10.93 -3.32
C ARG A 63 5.93 10.38 -2.52
N GLY A 64 6.54 9.30 -3.01
CA GLY A 64 7.56 8.53 -2.30
C GLY A 64 9.00 8.95 -2.53
N ASP A 65 9.27 10.15 -3.05
CA ASP A 65 10.65 10.61 -3.35
C ASP A 65 11.61 10.45 -2.15
N LYS A 66 11.10 10.65 -0.93
CA LYS A 66 11.88 10.55 0.32
C LYS A 66 12.02 9.10 0.82
N ASP A 67 11.15 8.21 0.37
CA ASP A 67 11.02 6.86 0.91
C ASP A 67 11.87 5.85 0.13
N VAL A 68 12.18 6.12 -1.14
CA VAL A 68 12.91 5.19 -2.04
C VAL A 68 14.15 4.58 -1.39
N ALA A 69 14.99 5.40 -0.74
CA ALA A 69 16.21 4.91 -0.13
C ALA A 69 15.97 3.98 1.07
N ALA A 70 14.91 4.24 1.85
CA ALA A 70 14.53 3.39 2.97
C ALA A 70 13.96 2.06 2.49
N ILE A 71 13.07 2.10 1.49
CA ILE A 71 12.46 0.92 0.88
C ILE A 71 13.52 0.03 0.24
N ALA A 72 14.46 0.61 -0.50
CA ALA A 72 15.56 -0.15 -1.12
C ALA A 72 16.40 -0.92 -0.08
N ARG A 73 16.71 -0.29 1.06
CA ARG A 73 17.44 -0.95 2.16
C ARG A 73 16.60 -2.07 2.79
N TYR A 74 15.31 -1.81 3.03
CA TYR A 74 14.40 -2.79 3.60
C TYR A 74 14.28 -4.04 2.72
N THR A 75 14.04 -3.88 1.42
CA THR A 75 13.94 -5.00 0.49
C THR A 75 15.26 -5.77 0.34
N GLN A 76 16.41 -5.09 0.35
CA GLN A 76 17.71 -5.77 0.35
C GLN A 76 17.91 -6.62 1.61
N GLN A 77 17.47 -6.13 2.77
CA GLN A 77 17.57 -6.87 4.03
C GLN A 77 16.70 -8.14 4.02
N LEU A 78 15.48 -8.07 3.49
CA LEU A 78 14.60 -9.23 3.32
C LEU A 78 15.25 -10.32 2.45
N ASN A 79 15.89 -9.95 1.35
CA ASN A 79 16.55 -10.91 0.46
C ASN A 79 17.81 -11.57 1.05
N LEU A 80 18.31 -11.08 2.20
CA LEU A 80 19.48 -11.65 2.88
C LEU A 80 19.11 -12.65 3.98
N ILE A 81 17.83 -12.74 4.35
CA ILE A 81 17.30 -13.63 5.40
C ILE A 81 16.46 -14.79 4.85
N GLU A 82 16.20 -14.80 3.54
CA GLU A 82 15.72 -15.96 2.77
C GLU A 82 16.88 -16.78 2.20
#